data_AF-A0A1H9KFN8-F1
#
_entry.id   AF-A0A1H9KFN8-F1
#
_cell.length_a   1.000
_cell.length_b   1.000
_cell.length_c   1.000
_cell.angle_alpha   90.00
_cell.angle_beta   90.00
_cell.angle_gamma   90.00
#
_symmetry.space_group_name_H-M   'P 1'
#
loop_
_entity.id
_entity.type
_entity.pdbx_description
1 polymer ?
#
loop_
_entity_poly.entity_id
_entity_poly.type
_entity_poly.pdbx_seq_one_letter_code
_entity_poly.pdbx_strand_id
1 'polypeptide(L)'
;MARAERDNDLGSREQQRLNTPGRRTRSVLPRVRWDRDAFGKFAEGFARFMGTARFLGGMTVVIIVWVLWNVPYGPPRPRFDEYPFIFLTLVLSLQASYAAPLILLAQNRQEARDRVALEADREQTAQSRADMDFLAREIAGLRMSVGELATRDFLRGQLRAELREIIDELDDEDDDGQEGLDQPRTSERPDRRPPTNGARRDAANGGSRRDEGVRSR
;
A
#
# COMPACT_ATOMS: atom_id res chain seq x y z
N MET A 1 44.66 -45.54 16.60
CA MET A 1 44.10 -44.21 16.31
C MET A 1 43.02 -43.86 17.34
N ALA A 2 43.37 -43.57 18.60
CA ALA A 2 42.38 -43.35 19.66
C ALA A 2 42.85 -42.37 20.76
N ARG A 3 43.65 -41.36 20.40
CA ARG A 3 44.22 -40.41 21.37
C ARG A 3 44.22 -38.94 20.94
N ALA A 4 43.76 -38.63 19.72
CA ALA A 4 43.76 -37.26 19.20
C ALA A 4 42.42 -36.51 19.37
N GLU A 5 41.39 -37.16 19.92
CA GLU A 5 40.03 -36.61 19.95
C GLU A 5 39.60 -36.08 21.33
N ARG A 6 40.40 -36.30 22.38
CA ARG A 6 40.07 -35.85 23.75
C ARG A 6 40.50 -34.42 24.08
N ASP A 7 41.43 -33.84 23.31
CA ASP A 7 41.95 -32.50 23.61
C ASP A 7 41.15 -31.37 22.96
N ASN A 8 40.29 -31.68 21.96
CA ASN A 8 39.47 -30.67 21.28
C ASN A 8 38.14 -30.35 22.00
N ASP A 9 37.78 -31.15 23.01
CA ASP A 9 36.49 -31.06 23.71
C ASP A 9 36.54 -30.12 24.94
N LEU A 10 37.74 -29.67 25.33
CA LEU A 10 37.96 -28.75 26.44
C LEU A 10 37.91 -27.28 26.00
N GLY A 11 38.34 -26.97 24.78
CA GLY A 11 38.35 -25.60 24.24
C GLY A 11 36.95 -25.08 23.85
N SER A 12 36.03 -25.96 23.47
CA SER A 12 34.66 -25.61 23.08
C SER A 12 33.76 -25.27 24.29
N ARG A 13 34.06 -25.81 25.47
CA ARG A 13 33.27 -25.57 26.70
C ARG A 13 33.61 -24.27 27.41
N GLU A 14 34.82 -23.75 27.25
CA GLU A 14 35.22 -22.45 27.82
C GLU A 14 34.63 -21.28 27.05
N GLN A 15 34.54 -21.37 25.72
CA GLN A 15 34.02 -20.28 24.88
C GLN A 15 32.50 -20.10 24.99
N GLN A 16 31.77 -21.14 25.41
CA GLN A 16 30.30 -21.09 25.51
C GLN A 16 29.78 -20.47 26.82
N ARG A 17 30.66 -20.19 27.80
CA ARG A 17 30.28 -19.55 29.08
C ARG A 17 30.37 -18.02 29.06
N LEU A 18 30.85 -17.44 27.97
CA LEU A 18 31.01 -15.98 27.81
C LEU A 18 29.84 -15.30 27.09
N ASN A 19 28.63 -15.90 27.10
CA ASN A 19 27.43 -15.32 26.49
C ASN A 19 26.21 -15.39 27.43
N THR A 20 26.41 -15.04 28.70
CA THR A 20 25.29 -14.63 29.56
C THR A 20 25.42 -13.12 29.74
N PRO A 21 24.57 -12.28 29.12
CA PRO A 21 24.62 -10.85 29.36
C PRO A 21 24.46 -10.62 30.86
N GLY A 22 25.52 -10.04 31.44
CA GLY A 22 25.66 -9.81 32.86
C GLY A 22 24.42 -9.15 33.44
N ARG A 23 24.01 -9.64 34.61
CA ARG A 23 23.05 -9.04 35.54
C ARG A 23 23.03 -7.52 35.37
N ARG A 24 21.88 -7.01 34.93
CA ARG A 24 21.46 -5.61 35.13
C ARG A 24 21.82 -5.22 36.56
N THR A 25 22.78 -4.32 36.71
CA THR A 25 23.07 -3.64 37.96
C THR A 25 21.75 -3.06 38.46
N ARG A 26 21.35 -3.49 39.66
CA ARG A 26 20.15 -3.02 40.33
C ARG A 26 20.38 -1.55 40.65
N SER A 27 19.99 -0.68 39.73
CA SER A 27 19.97 0.76 39.90
C SER A 27 19.21 1.07 41.19
N VAL A 28 19.95 1.50 42.22
CA VAL A 28 19.43 1.88 43.54
C VAL A 28 18.92 3.33 43.55
N LEU A 29 18.96 3.99 42.39
CA LEU A 29 18.41 5.32 42.25
C LEU A 29 16.88 5.22 42.27
N PRO A 30 16.18 6.02 43.10
CA PRO A 30 14.75 6.15 42.98
C PRO A 30 14.47 6.66 41.57
N ARG A 31 13.97 5.78 40.70
CA ARG A 31 13.41 6.19 39.43
C ARG A 31 12.21 7.05 39.79
N VAL A 32 12.40 8.36 39.77
CA VAL A 32 11.31 9.33 39.80
C VAL A 32 10.50 9.04 38.54
N ARG A 33 9.51 8.16 38.69
CA ARG A 33 8.49 7.89 37.69
C ARG A 33 7.60 9.12 37.72
N TRP A 34 8.06 10.18 37.06
CA TRP A 34 7.20 11.28 36.67
C TRP A 34 5.99 10.66 35.98
N ASP A 35 4.82 10.92 36.52
CA ASP A 35 3.58 10.30 36.07
C ASP A 35 3.33 10.76 34.62
N ARG A 36 3.66 9.87 33.69
CA ARG A 36 3.65 10.16 32.25
C ARG A 36 2.27 10.60 31.79
N ASP A 37 1.21 10.16 32.48
CA ASP A 37 -0.17 10.46 32.12
C ASP A 37 -0.63 11.85 32.57
N ALA A 38 -0.16 12.34 33.72
CA ALA A 38 -0.45 13.70 34.19
C ALA A 38 0.16 14.76 33.26
N PHE A 39 1.42 14.55 32.84
CA PHE A 39 2.09 15.45 31.91
C PHE A 39 1.51 15.42 30.49
N GLY A 40 1.01 14.26 30.04
CA GLY A 40 0.35 14.14 28.74
C GLY A 40 -0.90 15.01 28.63
N LYS A 41 -1.74 14.99 29.67
CA LYS A 41 -2.95 15.84 29.76
C LYS A 41 -2.60 17.32 29.87
N PHE A 42 -1.54 17.65 30.62
CA PHE A 42 -1.06 19.02 30.74
C PHE A 42 -0.54 19.57 29.40
N ALA A 43 0.30 18.81 28.69
CA ALA A 43 0.84 19.21 27.39
C ALA A 43 -0.25 19.37 26.33
N GLU A 44 -1.24 18.49 26.32
CA GLU A 44 -2.39 18.59 25.41
C GLU A 44 -3.24 19.84 25.70
N GLY A 45 -3.45 20.18 26.98
CA GLY A 45 -4.07 21.43 27.39
C GLY A 45 -3.24 22.65 27.01
N PHE A 46 -1.92 22.60 27.22
CA PHE A 46 -0.99 23.68 26.92
C PHE A 46 -0.89 23.95 25.41
N ALA A 47 -0.88 22.91 24.59
CA ALA A 47 -0.90 23.02 23.12
C ALA A 47 -2.19 23.70 22.63
N ARG A 48 -3.35 23.29 23.16
CA ARG A 48 -4.64 23.94 22.86
C ARG A 48 -4.69 25.38 23.33
N PHE A 49 -4.06 25.68 24.47
CA PHE A 49 -3.99 27.02 25.04
C PHE A 49 -3.10 27.97 24.23
N MET A 50 -1.89 27.53 23.86
CA MET A 50 -0.93 28.31 23.06
C MET A 50 -1.37 28.53 21.61
N GLY A 51 -2.12 27.58 21.02
CA GLY A 51 -2.63 27.69 19.65
C GLY A 51 -3.82 28.64 19.47
N THR A 52 -4.39 29.15 20.56
CA THR A 52 -5.58 30.01 20.53
C THR A 52 -5.20 31.50 20.59
N ALA A 53 -5.78 32.34 19.73
CA ALA A 53 -5.56 33.80 19.72
C ALA A 53 -5.86 34.51 21.06
N ARG A 54 -6.60 33.85 21.95
CA ARG A 54 -6.93 34.32 23.31
C ARG A 54 -5.70 34.43 24.22
N PHE A 55 -4.69 33.57 24.06
CA PHE A 55 -3.46 33.64 24.87
C PHE A 55 -2.69 34.94 24.55
N LEU A 56 -2.50 35.22 23.27
CA LEU A 56 -1.81 36.43 22.81
C LEU A 56 -2.56 37.69 23.25
N GLY A 57 -3.89 37.69 23.15
CA GLY A 57 -4.75 38.77 23.65
C GLY A 57 -4.61 38.99 25.16
N GLY A 58 -4.68 37.93 25.97
CA GLY A 58 -4.51 38.02 27.42
C GLY A 58 -3.13 38.54 27.82
N MET A 59 -2.06 38.04 27.20
CA MET A 59 -0.70 38.49 27.45
C MET A 59 -0.51 39.98 27.10
N THR A 60 -1.11 40.42 26.00
CA THR A 60 -1.09 41.82 25.57
C THR A 60 -1.83 42.71 26.57
N VAL A 61 -3.01 42.28 27.05
CA VAL A 61 -3.77 43.01 28.08
C VAL A 61 -2.97 43.15 29.36
N VAL A 62 -2.30 42.10 29.83
CA VAL A 62 -1.45 42.16 31.03
C VAL A 62 -0.32 43.17 30.86
N ILE A 63 0.36 43.19 29.70
CA ILE A 63 1.42 44.17 29.41
C ILE A 63 0.84 45.58 29.40
N ILE A 64 -0.29 45.80 28.73
CA ILE A 64 -0.95 47.11 28.68
C ILE A 64 -1.34 47.58 30.08
N VAL A 65 -1.95 46.72 30.90
CA VAL A 65 -2.33 47.04 32.28
C VAL A 65 -1.09 47.40 33.12
N TRP A 66 0.01 46.65 32.99
CA TRP A 66 1.25 46.94 33.69
C TRP A 66 1.86 48.29 33.29
N VAL A 67 1.91 48.56 31.99
CA VAL A 67 2.40 49.83 31.45
C VAL A 67 1.50 50.96 31.93
N LEU A 68 0.18 50.88 31.79
CA LEU A 68 -0.75 51.91 32.25
C LEU A 68 -0.66 52.17 33.76
N TRP A 69 -0.39 51.13 34.56
CA TRP A 69 -0.19 51.26 36.00
C TRP A 69 1.09 52.03 36.36
N ASN A 70 2.16 51.84 35.58
CA ASN A 70 3.48 52.42 35.86
C ASN A 70 3.79 53.69 35.06
N VAL A 71 3.03 53.99 34.00
CA VAL A 71 3.18 55.22 33.21
C VAL A 71 2.79 56.44 34.05
N PRO A 72 3.55 57.54 33.96
CA PRO A 72 3.33 58.69 34.82
C PRO A 72 2.14 59.55 34.37
N TYR A 73 0.93 59.12 34.73
CA TYR A 73 -0.25 59.96 34.69
C TYR A 73 -0.61 60.43 36.11
N GLY A 74 -0.19 61.65 36.45
CA GLY A 74 -0.62 62.36 37.66
C GLY A 74 0.47 62.68 38.70
N PRO A 75 0.07 63.11 39.92
CA PRO A 75 0.97 63.57 41.00
C PRO A 75 2.03 62.51 41.38
N PRO A 76 3.14 62.89 42.06
CA PRO A 76 4.19 61.95 42.44
C PRO A 76 3.63 60.81 43.30
N ARG A 77 3.46 59.64 42.67
CA ARG A 77 3.14 58.36 43.30
C ARG A 77 4.40 57.52 43.39
N PRO A 78 4.51 56.58 44.35
CA PRO A 78 5.59 55.61 44.36
C PRO A 78 5.52 54.77 43.08
N ARG A 79 6.56 54.90 42.24
CA ARG A 79 6.69 54.17 40.98
C ARG A 79 7.38 52.85 41.26
N PHE A 80 6.72 51.74 40.90
CA PHE A 80 7.28 50.40 41.09
C PHE A 80 8.25 50.03 39.95
N ASP A 81 7.94 50.42 38.71
CA ASP A 81 8.72 50.08 37.51
C ASP A 81 8.72 51.23 36.49
N GLU A 82 9.66 52.18 36.61
CA GLU A 82 9.76 53.32 35.69
C GLU A 82 10.42 52.95 34.35
N TYR A 83 10.11 53.70 33.27
CA TYR A 83 10.73 53.53 31.95
C TYR A 83 12.26 53.44 32.09
N PRO A 84 12.91 52.34 31.67
CA PRO A 84 12.52 51.38 30.62
C PRO A 84 11.78 50.09 31.04
N PHE A 85 11.10 50.03 32.20
CA PHE A 85 10.36 48.86 32.71
C PHE A 85 11.25 47.62 32.93
N ILE A 86 12.23 47.75 33.83
CA ILE A 86 13.22 46.71 34.10
C ILE A 86 12.56 45.44 34.70
N PHE A 87 11.56 45.61 35.57
CA PHE A 87 10.89 44.47 36.20
C PHE A 87 10.07 43.67 35.20
N LEU A 88 9.29 44.36 34.36
CA LEU A 88 8.55 43.71 33.28
C LEU A 88 9.49 42.91 32.38
N THR A 89 10.63 43.50 32.01
CA THR A 89 11.63 42.85 31.15
C THR A 89 12.26 41.63 31.81
N LEU A 90 12.60 41.71 33.09
CA LEU A 90 13.14 40.58 33.87
C LEU A 90 12.14 39.42 33.94
N VAL A 91 10.88 39.72 34.22
CA VAL A 91 9.81 38.72 34.27
C VAL A 91 9.60 38.07 32.89
N LEU A 92 9.57 38.86 31.80
CA LEU A 92 9.42 38.32 30.44
C LEU A 92 10.61 37.45 30.02
N SER A 93 11.83 37.83 30.40
CA SER A 93 13.03 37.03 30.12
C SER A 93 13.03 35.71 30.89
N LEU A 94 12.63 35.73 32.16
CA LEU A 94 12.42 34.52 32.94
C LEU A 94 11.31 33.65 32.35
N GLN A 95 10.22 34.28 31.88
CA GLN A 95 9.09 33.60 31.24
C GLN A 95 9.52 32.83 29.99
N ALA A 96 10.39 33.42 29.16
CA ALA A 96 10.97 32.74 28.01
C ALA A 96 11.93 31.62 28.42
N SER A 97 12.74 31.83 29.46
CA SER A 97 13.74 30.85 29.92
C SER A 97 13.11 29.57 30.47
N TYR A 98 12.01 29.66 31.24
CA TYR A 98 11.34 28.45 31.76
C TYR A 98 10.49 27.73 30.71
N ALA A 99 10.15 28.39 29.60
CA ALA A 99 9.40 27.77 28.51
C ALA A 99 10.22 26.66 27.83
N ALA A 100 11.53 26.86 27.63
CA ALA A 100 12.42 25.91 26.98
C ALA A 100 12.41 24.50 27.63
N PRO A 101 12.61 24.33 28.95
CA PRO A 101 12.57 23.01 29.57
C PRO A 101 11.17 22.36 29.53
N LEU A 102 10.10 23.14 29.62
CA LEU A 102 8.73 22.60 29.47
C LEU A 102 8.46 22.11 28.05
N ILE A 103 8.93 22.85 27.04
CA ILE A 103 8.82 22.48 25.63
C ILE A 103 9.65 21.21 25.36
N LEU A 104 10.88 21.12 25.89
CA LEU A 104 11.75 19.95 25.73
C LEU A 104 11.14 18.67 26.33
N LEU A 105 10.41 18.79 27.46
CA LEU A 105 9.70 17.65 28.04
C LEU A 105 8.46 17.26 27.21
N ALA A 106 7.76 18.22 26.62
CA ALA A 106 6.64 17.95 25.73
C ALA A 106 7.10 17.26 24.42
N GLN A 107 8.23 17.71 23.87
CA GLN A 107 8.82 17.18 22.62
C GLN A 107 9.30 15.73 22.77
N ASN A 108 10.00 15.38 23.86
CA ASN A 108 10.47 14.02 24.13
C ASN A 108 9.34 12.96 24.07
N ARG A 109 8.12 13.35 24.45
CA ARG A 109 6.95 12.46 24.40
C ARG A 109 6.33 12.40 23.00
N GLN A 110 6.34 13.52 22.27
CA GLN A 110 5.89 13.53 20.88
C GLN A 110 6.77 12.62 20.03
N GLU A 111 8.10 12.72 20.18
CA GLU A 111 9.06 11.86 19.50
C GLU A 111 8.86 10.37 19.83
N ALA A 112 8.52 10.04 21.08
CA ALA A 112 8.24 8.66 21.47
C ALA A 112 6.97 8.09 20.80
N ARG A 113 5.91 8.91 20.64
CA ARG A 113 4.69 8.52 19.90
C ARG A 113 4.97 8.40 18.42
N ASP A 114 5.66 9.37 17.86
CA ASP A 114 6.01 9.40 16.43
C ASP A 114 6.87 8.19 16.07
N ARG A 115 7.78 7.78 16.97
CA ARG A 115 8.56 6.54 16.81
C ARG A 115 7.70 5.29 16.75
N VAL A 116 6.73 5.14 17.66
CA VAL A 116 5.82 3.97 17.66
C VAL A 116 4.95 3.96 16.41
N ALA A 117 4.44 5.12 15.99
CA ALA A 117 3.69 5.24 14.75
C ALA A 117 4.53 4.84 13.52
N LEU A 118 5.79 5.29 13.46
CA LEU A 118 6.75 4.92 12.42
C LEU A 118 7.13 3.43 12.42
N GLU A 119 7.16 2.78 13.59
CA GLU A 119 7.40 1.33 13.69
C GLU A 119 6.18 0.55 13.18
N ALA A 120 4.96 0.94 13.58
CA ALA A 120 3.73 0.33 13.12
C ALA A 120 3.50 0.50 11.60
N ASP A 121 3.79 1.69 11.05
CA ASP A 121 3.68 1.97 9.62
C ASP A 121 4.62 1.08 8.78
N ARG A 122 5.84 0.82 9.29
CA ARG A 122 6.77 -0.11 8.65
C ARG A 122 6.25 -1.54 8.65
N GLU A 123 5.70 -2.00 9.78
CA GLU A 123 5.10 -3.34 9.86
C GLU A 123 3.91 -3.47 8.93
N GLN A 124 3.04 -2.46 8.89
CA GLN A 124 1.87 -2.42 8.01
C GLN A 124 2.29 -2.42 6.53
N THR A 125 3.31 -1.65 6.16
CA THR A 125 3.86 -1.64 4.79
C THR A 125 4.45 -2.99 4.41
N ALA A 126 5.13 -3.67 5.32
CA ALA A 126 5.67 -5.01 5.09
C ALA A 126 4.55 -6.04 4.89
N GLN A 127 3.50 -6.00 5.72
CA GLN A 127 2.32 -6.86 5.57
C GLN A 127 1.59 -6.59 4.26
N SER A 128 1.31 -5.32 3.93
CA SER A 128 0.64 -4.93 2.69
C SER A 128 1.40 -5.41 1.46
N ARG A 129 2.74 -5.34 1.48
CA ARG A 129 3.56 -5.88 0.39
C ARG A 129 3.44 -7.39 0.27
N ALA A 130 3.45 -8.12 1.39
CA ALA A 130 3.26 -9.57 1.39
C ALA A 130 1.86 -9.97 0.87
N ASP A 131 0.81 -9.23 1.24
CA ASP A 131 -0.55 -9.44 0.76
C ASP A 131 -0.65 -9.19 -0.74
N MET A 132 0.00 -8.13 -1.26
CA MET A 132 0.09 -7.88 -2.69
C MET A 132 0.81 -9.01 -3.43
N ASP A 133 1.93 -9.50 -2.90
CA ASP A 133 2.66 -10.62 -3.48
C ASP A 133 1.84 -11.91 -3.48
N PHE A 134 1.06 -12.14 -2.41
CA PHE A 134 0.12 -13.26 -2.32
C PHE A 134 -0.98 -13.13 -3.37
N LEU A 135 -1.66 -11.99 -3.44
CA LEU A 135 -2.71 -11.71 -4.42
C LEU A 135 -2.18 -11.82 -5.86
N ALA A 136 -0.97 -11.34 -6.14
CA ALA A 136 -0.36 -11.46 -7.46
C ALA A 136 -0.14 -12.94 -7.84
N ARG A 137 0.28 -13.77 -6.89
CA ARG A 137 0.49 -15.21 -7.09
C ARG A 137 -0.83 -15.94 -7.26
N GLU A 138 -1.85 -15.56 -6.49
CA GLU A 138 -3.21 -16.11 -6.61
C GLU A 138 -3.85 -15.75 -7.96
N ILE A 139 -3.72 -14.49 -8.41
CA ILE A 139 -4.20 -14.03 -9.72
C ILE A 139 -3.46 -14.76 -10.84
N ALA A 140 -2.15 -15.01 -10.70
CA ALA A 140 -1.39 -15.78 -11.67
C ALA A 140 -1.88 -17.24 -11.77
N GLY A 141 -2.17 -17.88 -10.63
CA GLY A 141 -2.78 -19.21 -10.57
C GLY A 141 -4.18 -19.24 -11.19
N LEU A 142 -5.03 -18.28 -10.82
CA LEU A 142 -6.37 -18.12 -11.40
C LEU A 142 -6.29 -17.94 -12.92
N ARG A 143 -5.41 -17.07 -13.41
CA ARG A 143 -5.20 -16.86 -14.85
C ARG A 143 -4.80 -18.14 -15.58
N MET A 144 -3.95 -18.97 -14.98
CA MET A 144 -3.55 -20.24 -15.59
C MET A 144 -4.74 -21.21 -15.67
N SER A 145 -5.49 -21.36 -14.56
CA SER A 145 -6.67 -22.24 -14.52
C SER A 145 -7.79 -21.81 -15.48
N VAL A 146 -8.04 -20.49 -15.59
CA VAL A 146 -8.98 -19.93 -16.57
C VAL A 146 -8.44 -20.07 -17.99
N GLY A 147 -7.14 -19.92 -18.20
CA GLY A 147 -6.49 -20.11 -19.50
C GLY A 147 -6.68 -21.53 -20.03
N GLU A 148 -6.59 -22.54 -19.17
CA GLU A 148 -6.83 -23.94 -19.52
C GLU A 148 -8.30 -24.20 -19.90
N LEU A 149 -9.26 -23.68 -19.13
CA LEU A 149 -10.70 -23.79 -19.39
C LEU A 149 -11.16 -22.98 -20.63
N ALA A 150 -10.49 -21.86 -20.91
CA ALA A 150 -10.77 -20.98 -22.04
C ALA A 150 -9.94 -21.33 -23.28
N THR A 151 -9.29 -22.50 -23.34
CA THR A 151 -8.59 -22.88 -24.55
C THR A 151 -9.63 -23.01 -25.67
N ARG A 152 -9.50 -22.17 -26.69
CA ARG A 152 -10.40 -22.10 -27.87
C ARG A 152 -10.70 -23.48 -28.46
N ASP A 153 -9.78 -24.43 -28.31
CA ASP A 153 -9.90 -25.79 -28.80
C ASP A 153 -10.79 -26.69 -27.93
N PHE A 154 -10.88 -26.45 -26.61
CA PHE A 154 -11.86 -27.13 -25.74
C PHE A 154 -13.28 -26.66 -26.05
N LEU A 155 -13.50 -25.34 -26.08
CA LEU A 155 -14.79 -24.77 -26.47
C LEU A 155 -15.20 -25.15 -27.89
N ARG A 156 -14.26 -25.19 -28.86
CA ARG A 156 -14.53 -25.69 -30.21
C ARG A 156 -14.75 -27.19 -30.27
N GLY A 157 -14.09 -27.96 -29.40
CA GLY A 157 -14.30 -29.40 -29.26
C GLY A 157 -15.71 -29.69 -28.77
N GLN A 158 -16.11 -29.05 -27.66
CA GLN A 158 -17.44 -29.17 -27.08
C GLN A 158 -18.53 -28.71 -28.05
N LEU A 159 -18.37 -27.54 -28.68
CA LEU A 159 -19.35 -27.01 -29.63
C LEU A 159 -19.49 -27.90 -30.87
N ARG A 160 -18.40 -28.50 -31.35
CA ARG A 160 -18.45 -29.44 -32.49
C ARG A 160 -19.03 -30.80 -32.11
N ALA A 161 -18.76 -31.28 -30.90
CA ALA A 161 -19.35 -32.52 -30.40
C ALA A 161 -20.87 -32.38 -30.36
N GLU A 162 -21.38 -31.31 -29.75
CA GLU A 162 -22.82 -31.08 -29.63
C GLU A 162 -23.50 -30.81 -30.97
N LEU A 163 -22.86 -30.04 -31.84
CA LEU A 163 -23.39 -29.82 -33.20
C LEU A 163 -23.48 -31.13 -33.99
N ARG A 164 -22.56 -32.07 -33.76
CA ARG A 164 -22.54 -33.34 -34.49
C ARG A 164 -23.56 -34.33 -33.94
N GLU A 165 -23.75 -34.34 -32.63
CA GLU A 165 -24.84 -35.09 -31.98
C GLU A 165 -26.21 -34.63 -32.50
N ILE A 166 -26.46 -33.32 -32.57
CA ILE A 166 -27.73 -32.78 -33.10
C ILE A 166 -27.93 -33.15 -34.58
N ILE A 167 -26.85 -33.15 -35.38
CA ILE A 167 -26.93 -33.52 -36.81
C ILE A 167 -27.21 -35.02 -36.98
N ASP A 168 -26.54 -35.89 -36.23
CA ASP A 168 -26.78 -37.33 -36.29
C ASP A 168 -28.23 -37.66 -35.86
N GLU A 169 -28.77 -36.97 -34.84
CA GLU A 169 -30.17 -37.13 -34.43
C GLU A 169 -31.17 -36.71 -35.53
N LEU A 170 -30.83 -35.71 -36.34
CA LEU A 170 -31.65 -35.27 -37.48
C LEU A 170 -31.52 -36.19 -38.71
N ASP A 171 -30.33 -36.74 -38.98
CA ASP A 171 -30.10 -37.69 -40.09
C ASP A 171 -30.81 -39.02 -39.83
N ASP A 172 -30.84 -39.50 -38.58
CA ASP A 172 -31.60 -40.69 -38.18
C ASP A 172 -33.12 -40.50 -38.37
N GLU A 173 -33.64 -39.27 -38.23
CA GLU A 173 -35.04 -38.94 -38.55
C GLU A 173 -35.33 -38.89 -40.07
N ASP A 174 -34.32 -38.62 -40.91
CA ASP A 174 -34.45 -38.52 -42.38
C ASP A 174 -34.27 -39.89 -43.09
N ASP A 175 -33.49 -40.83 -42.53
CA ASP A 175 -33.26 -42.18 -43.10
C ASP A 175 -34.49 -43.10 -42.98
N ASP A 176 -35.30 -42.92 -41.93
CA ASP A 176 -36.63 -43.56 -41.82
C ASP A 176 -37.60 -43.13 -42.94
N GLY A 177 -37.28 -42.05 -43.67
CA GLY A 177 -38.07 -41.50 -44.77
C GLY A 177 -37.69 -41.99 -46.18
N GLN A 178 -36.57 -42.71 -46.36
CA GLN A 178 -36.04 -43.05 -47.70
C GLN A 178 -35.69 -44.52 -47.93
N GLU A 179 -36.26 -45.47 -47.19
CA GLU A 179 -36.26 -46.89 -47.61
C GLU A 179 -37.42 -47.22 -48.55
N GLY A 180 -37.30 -46.82 -49.82
CA GLY A 180 -38.25 -47.27 -50.83
C GLY A 180 -38.02 -46.66 -52.20
N LEU A 181 -37.16 -47.28 -53.02
CA LEU A 181 -37.40 -47.59 -54.43
C LEU A 181 -36.15 -48.24 -55.04
N ASP A 182 -36.23 -49.55 -55.15
CA ASP A 182 -35.22 -50.44 -55.74
C ASP A 182 -35.62 -50.81 -57.18
N GLN A 183 -34.68 -50.75 -58.14
CA GLN A 183 -34.61 -51.73 -59.23
C GLN A 183 -33.36 -51.58 -60.13
N PRO A 184 -32.67 -52.69 -60.49
CA PRO A 184 -31.53 -52.69 -61.39
C PRO A 184 -31.94 -53.04 -62.83
N ARG A 185 -31.32 -52.40 -63.83
CA ARG A 185 -31.26 -52.94 -65.20
C ARG A 185 -29.87 -52.82 -65.80
N THR A 186 -29.37 -53.98 -66.19
CA THR A 186 -28.17 -54.26 -66.97
C THR A 186 -28.38 -53.88 -68.45
N SER A 187 -27.37 -53.30 -69.11
CA SER A 187 -26.92 -53.70 -70.46
C SER A 187 -25.81 -52.79 -71.02
N GLU A 188 -24.68 -53.43 -71.37
CA GLU A 188 -23.77 -53.21 -72.51
C GLU A 188 -23.17 -51.82 -72.90
N ARG A 189 -21.84 -51.85 -73.06
CA ARG A 189 -20.91 -50.92 -73.75
C ARG A 189 -21.17 -50.86 -75.27
N PRO A 190 -20.70 -49.87 -76.09
CA PRO A 190 -19.29 -49.39 -76.12
C PRO A 190 -18.99 -47.92 -76.56
N ASP A 191 -17.76 -47.51 -76.21
CA ASP A 191 -16.77 -46.61 -76.88
C ASP A 191 -17.17 -45.27 -77.56
N ARG A 192 -16.54 -44.17 -77.10
CA ARG A 192 -15.91 -43.10 -77.93
C ARG A 192 -15.28 -41.99 -77.04
N ARG A 193 -13.99 -41.72 -77.24
CA ARG A 193 -13.29 -40.47 -76.81
C ARG A 193 -13.34 -39.40 -77.94
N PRO A 194 -12.66 -38.24 -77.82
CA PRO A 194 -13.01 -36.98 -77.14
C PRO A 194 -13.12 -35.81 -78.18
N PRO A 195 -13.38 -34.53 -77.81
CA PRO A 195 -12.27 -33.57 -77.61
C PRO A 195 -12.57 -32.45 -76.57
N THR A 196 -11.58 -32.06 -75.75
CA THR A 196 -10.76 -30.83 -75.80
C THR A 196 -11.44 -29.47 -75.54
N ASN A 197 -10.76 -28.70 -74.66
CA ASN A 197 -10.33 -27.30 -74.85
C ASN A 197 -11.13 -26.14 -74.19
N GLY A 198 -10.35 -25.19 -73.65
CA GLY A 198 -10.74 -23.79 -73.41
C GLY A 198 -10.87 -23.42 -71.93
N ALA A 199 -9.82 -23.14 -71.17
CA ALA A 199 -9.03 -21.90 -71.18
C ALA A 199 -9.87 -20.60 -71.10
N ARG A 200 -9.73 -19.86 -69.99
CA ARG A 200 -9.63 -18.38 -69.82
C ARG A 200 -10.01 -18.05 -68.36
N ARG A 201 -9.11 -17.58 -67.48
CA ARG A 201 -8.39 -16.29 -67.43
C ARG A 201 -9.30 -15.06 -67.45
N ASP A 202 -8.95 -14.14 -66.53
CA ASP A 202 -9.31 -12.72 -66.44
C ASP A 202 -10.68 -12.46 -65.77
N ALA A 203 -10.89 -11.50 -64.86
CA ALA A 203 -10.21 -10.25 -64.47
C ALA A 203 -10.68 -9.90 -63.04
N ALA A 204 -9.84 -9.44 -62.11
CA ALA A 204 -9.51 -8.02 -61.90
C ALA A 204 -10.72 -7.06 -61.96
N ASN A 205 -11.20 -6.64 -60.79
CA ASN A 205 -11.79 -5.32 -60.50
C ASN A 205 -11.99 -5.25 -58.96
N GLY A 206 -11.53 -4.28 -58.16
CA GLY A 206 -11.21 -2.88 -58.40
C GLY A 206 -12.09 -2.02 -57.48
N GLY A 207 -11.47 -1.23 -56.60
CA GLY A 207 -12.11 -0.19 -55.78
C GLY A 207 -12.45 -0.63 -54.35
N SER A 208 -12.20 0.13 -53.29
CA SER A 208 -11.94 1.56 -53.20
C SER A 208 -11.23 1.90 -51.88
N ARG A 209 -10.35 2.91 -51.96
CA ARG A 209 -9.67 3.58 -50.85
C ARG A 209 -10.66 4.48 -50.09
N ARG A 210 -10.52 4.53 -48.76
CA ARG A 210 -10.74 5.70 -47.88
C ARG A 210 -9.75 5.51 -46.74
N ASP A 211 -8.57 6.14 -46.76
CA ASP A 211 -8.32 7.53 -46.36
C ASP A 211 -9.21 8.00 -45.21
N GLU A 212 -8.67 7.91 -43.99
CA GLU A 212 -8.89 8.92 -42.96
C GLU A 212 -7.68 8.94 -42.02
N GLY A 213 -6.77 9.87 -42.30
CA GLY A 213 -5.79 10.37 -41.34
C GLY A 213 -6.29 11.70 -40.78
N VAL A 214 -6.47 11.79 -39.46
CA VAL A 214 -6.55 13.04 -38.69
C VAL A 214 -5.87 12.75 -37.34
N ARG A 215 -4.57 13.02 -37.19
CA ARG A 215 -3.92 14.25 -36.67
C ARG A 215 -4.33 14.69 -35.25
N SER A 216 -3.29 14.77 -34.42
CA SER A 216 -2.96 15.85 -33.47
C SER A 216 -3.62 15.84 -32.09
N ARG A 217 -2.85 15.53 -31.04
CA ARG A 217 -1.99 16.46 -30.28
C ARG A 217 -1.08 15.70 -29.32
#